data_AF-A0A7C1G9M5-F1
#
_entry.id   AF-A0A7C1G9M5-F1
#
_cell.length_a   1.000
_cell.length_b   1.000
_cell.length_c   1.000
_cell.angle_alpha   90.00
_cell.angle_beta   90.00
_cell.angle_gamma   90.00
#
_symmetry.space_group_name_H-M   'P 1'
#
loop_
_entity.id
_entity.type
_entity.pdbx_description
1 polymer ?
#
loop_
_entity_poly.entity_id
_entity_poly.type
_entity_poly.pdbx_seq_one_letter_code
_entity_poly.pdbx_strand_id
1 'polypeptide(L)'
;MCEEDKESELISLKKVNVKGFSNFQFHAAYLAYSEAYDKATDPEVKKFLNQNIIQLQENKIDYQTFYRNINQYRSIDSSQFRYRSNIRTQSKSRWRIQMRKKEREKRYEK
;
A
#
# COMPACT_ATOMS: atom_id res chain seq x y z
N MET A 1 24.55 -28.02 25.66
CA MET A 1 24.48 -26.57 25.36
C MET A 1 24.74 -26.42 23.87
N CYS A 2 24.02 -25.52 23.18
CA CYS A 2 24.14 -25.16 21.74
C CYS A 2 23.06 -25.67 20.74
N GLU A 3 21.81 -25.92 21.15
CA GLU A 3 20.70 -26.09 20.17
C GLU A 3 19.59 -25.02 20.28
N GLU A 4 19.52 -24.25 21.38
CA GLU A 4 18.49 -23.21 21.56
C GLU A 4 18.80 -21.92 20.76
N ASP A 5 20.07 -21.64 20.49
CA ASP A 5 20.49 -20.39 19.82
C ASP A 5 20.16 -20.40 18.32
N LYS A 6 20.22 -21.57 17.67
CA LYS A 6 19.89 -21.72 16.23
C LYS A 6 18.39 -21.57 15.96
N GLU A 7 17.53 -21.98 16.89
CA GLU A 7 16.08 -21.77 16.75
C GLU A 7 15.74 -20.28 16.83
N SER A 8 16.42 -19.52 17.69
CA SER A 8 16.25 -18.05 17.76
C SER A 8 16.75 -17.30 16.51
N GLU A 9 17.80 -17.81 15.86
CA GLU A 9 18.30 -17.28 14.58
C GLU A 9 17.40 -17.65 13.39
N LEU A 10 16.78 -18.83 13.41
CA LEU A 10 15.79 -19.22 12.40
C LEU A 10 14.42 -18.52 12.60
N ILE A 11 14.06 -18.16 13.84
CA ILE A 11 12.91 -17.28 14.15
C ILE A 11 13.13 -15.86 13.59
N SER A 12 14.39 -15.47 13.33
CA SER A 12 14.73 -14.20 12.68
C SER A 12 14.58 -14.22 11.16
N LEU A 13 14.73 -15.37 10.50
CA LEU A 13 14.71 -15.48 9.04
C LEU A 13 13.45 -16.15 8.50
N LYS A 14 12.63 -16.74 9.38
CA LYS A 14 11.35 -17.32 9.01
C LYS A 14 10.25 -16.28 9.19
N LYS A 15 9.45 -16.12 8.13
CA LYS A 15 8.29 -15.24 8.11
C LYS A 15 7.34 -15.60 9.26
N VAL A 16 6.92 -14.60 10.02
CA VAL A 16 5.95 -14.81 11.11
C VAL A 16 4.62 -15.19 10.46
N ASN A 17 4.09 -16.36 10.78
CA ASN A 17 2.76 -16.81 10.30
C ASN A 17 1.75 -16.61 11.43
N VAL A 18 0.99 -15.53 11.36
CA VAL A 18 -0.03 -15.24 12.38
C VAL A 18 -1.35 -15.88 11.97
N LYS A 19 -1.82 -16.84 12.77
CA LYS A 19 -3.17 -17.42 12.64
C LYS A 19 -4.12 -16.60 13.50
N GLY A 20 -4.92 -15.73 12.87
CA GLY A 20 -5.83 -14.84 13.59
C GLY A 20 -6.45 -13.74 12.74
N PHE A 21 -6.96 -14.08 11.56
CA PHE A 21 -7.53 -13.11 10.60
C PHE A 21 -8.90 -12.53 11.02
N SER A 22 -9.29 -12.62 12.30
CA SER A 22 -10.57 -12.09 12.75
C SER A 22 -10.62 -10.56 12.77
N ASN A 23 -9.46 -9.88 12.79
CA ASN A 23 -9.37 -8.43 12.73
C ASN A 23 -8.84 -7.98 11.37
N PHE A 24 -9.66 -7.26 10.61
CA PHE A 24 -9.32 -6.73 9.28
C PHE A 24 -8.09 -5.81 9.32
N GLN A 25 -7.96 -4.96 10.35
CA GLN A 25 -6.82 -4.04 10.45
C GLN A 25 -5.51 -4.79 10.59
N PHE A 26 -5.51 -5.83 11.41
CA PHE A 26 -4.35 -6.70 11.59
C PHE A 26 -4.04 -7.49 10.32
N HIS A 27 -5.06 -8.00 9.62
CA HIS A 27 -4.85 -8.66 8.34
C HIS A 27 -4.23 -7.74 7.29
N ALA A 28 -4.71 -6.50 7.18
CA ALA A 28 -4.14 -5.49 6.27
C ALA A 28 -2.68 -5.16 6.64
N ALA A 29 -2.39 -5.02 7.95
CA ALA A 29 -1.04 -4.82 8.45
C ALA A 29 -0.12 -6.00 8.12
N TYR A 30 -0.62 -7.23 8.29
CA TYR A 30 0.09 -8.46 7.97
C TYR A 30 0.43 -8.56 6.48
N LEU A 31 -0.50 -8.21 5.59
CA LEU A 31 -0.24 -8.16 4.14
C LEU A 31 0.87 -7.16 3.80
N ALA A 32 0.84 -5.97 4.42
CA ALA A 32 1.89 -4.97 4.23
C ALA A 32 3.26 -5.45 4.75
N TYR A 33 3.29 -6.12 5.92
CA TYR A 33 4.48 -6.77 6.45
C TYR A 33 4.99 -7.85 5.50
N SER A 34 4.10 -8.72 5.00
CA SER A 34 4.44 -9.80 4.07
C SER A 34 5.11 -9.27 2.82
N GLU A 35 4.51 -8.24 2.20
CA GLU A 35 5.07 -7.60 1.00
C GLU A 35 6.44 -6.98 1.27
N ALA A 36 6.62 -6.30 2.40
CA ALA A 36 7.90 -5.71 2.78
C ALA A 36 8.96 -6.76 3.09
N TYR A 37 8.57 -7.87 3.73
CA TYR A 37 9.46 -8.97 4.09
C TYR A 37 9.98 -9.72 2.86
N ASP A 38 9.10 -9.94 1.88
CA ASP A 38 9.44 -10.63 0.64
C ASP A 38 10.37 -9.77 -0.25
N LYS A 39 10.28 -8.43 -0.14
CA LYS A 39 11.16 -7.48 -0.84
C LYS A 39 12.49 -7.21 -0.14
N ALA A 40 12.55 -7.36 1.18
CA ALA A 40 13.77 -7.11 1.94
C ALA A 40 14.83 -8.18 1.61
N THR A 41 15.99 -7.76 1.13
CA THR A 41 17.15 -8.64 0.95
C THR A 41 17.97 -8.75 2.23
N ASP A 42 18.00 -7.67 3.01
CA ASP A 42 18.85 -7.57 4.20
C ASP A 42 18.27 -8.33 5.41
N PRO A 43 19.09 -9.14 6.10
CA PRO A 43 18.65 -9.94 7.24
C PRO A 43 18.29 -9.07 8.46
N GLU A 44 18.94 -7.92 8.64
CA GLU A 44 18.60 -6.97 9.73
C GLU A 44 17.23 -6.35 9.53
N VAL A 45 16.87 -6.02 8.30
CA VAL A 45 15.55 -5.48 7.95
C VAL A 45 14.46 -6.51 8.22
N LYS A 46 14.71 -7.78 7.87
CA LYS A 46 13.80 -8.90 8.19
C LYS A 46 13.57 -9.05 9.70
N LYS A 47 14.62 -8.95 10.51
CA LYS A 47 14.53 -8.95 11.97
C LYS A 47 13.67 -7.79 12.48
N PHE A 48 13.90 -6.57 11.99
CA PHE A 48 13.14 -5.39 12.37
C PHE A 48 11.65 -5.52 12.01
N LEU A 49 11.34 -6.02 10.81
CA LEU A 49 9.96 -6.25 10.37
C LEU A 49 9.25 -7.30 11.26
N ASN A 50 9.95 -8.38 11.60
CA ASN A 50 9.43 -9.41 12.52
C ASN A 50 9.12 -8.84 13.90
N GLN A 51 10.01 -8.00 14.45
CA GLN A 51 9.79 -7.35 15.74
C GLN A 51 8.56 -6.42 15.70
N ASN A 52 8.41 -5.62 14.64
CA ASN A 52 7.27 -4.71 14.51
C ASN A 52 5.92 -5.44 14.44
N ILE A 53 5.83 -6.57 13.69
CA ILE A 53 4.57 -7.32 13.60
C ILE A 53 4.21 -8.02 14.92
N ILE A 54 5.22 -8.51 15.66
CA ILE A 54 5.01 -9.10 17.00
C ILE A 54 4.56 -8.01 17.98
N GLN A 55 5.20 -6.85 17.99
CA GLN A 55 4.81 -5.72 18.84
C GLN A 55 3.39 -5.22 18.53
N LEU A 56 2.99 -5.25 17.26
CA LEU A 56 1.61 -4.96 16.85
C LEU A 56 0.62 -6.01 17.40
N GLN A 57 0.97 -7.30 17.31
CA GLN A 57 0.13 -8.39 17.82
C GLN A 57 -0.04 -8.32 19.35
N GLU A 58 1.01 -7.95 20.07
CA GLU A 58 0.98 -7.73 21.52
C GLU A 58 0.33 -6.40 21.92
N ASN A 59 -0.19 -5.63 20.96
CA ASN A 59 -0.75 -4.28 21.15
C ASN A 59 0.20 -3.29 21.85
N LYS A 60 1.51 -3.51 21.75
CA LYS A 60 2.55 -2.59 22.29
C LYS A 60 2.70 -1.35 21.42
N ILE A 61 2.36 -1.46 20.14
CA ILE A 61 2.48 -0.42 19.13
C ILE A 61 1.14 -0.23 18.44
N ASP A 62 0.78 1.03 18.18
CA ASP A 62 -0.41 1.37 17.40
C ASP A 62 -0.20 1.19 15.89
N TYR A 63 -1.30 0.94 15.16
CA TYR A 63 -1.27 0.73 13.71
C TYR A 63 -0.62 1.90 12.98
N GLN A 64 -0.83 3.14 13.43
CA GLN A 64 -0.21 4.31 12.82
C GLN A 64 1.32 4.23 12.88
N THR A 65 1.87 3.86 14.04
CA THR A 65 3.31 3.75 14.26
C THR A 65 3.90 2.58 13.46
N PHE A 66 3.20 1.45 13.42
CA PHE A 66 3.58 0.31 12.58
C PHE A 66 3.72 0.70 11.10
N TYR A 67 2.70 1.38 10.54
CA TYR A 67 2.76 1.79 9.14
C TYR A 67 3.86 2.83 8.88
N ARG A 68 4.16 3.72 9.84
CA ARG A 68 5.30 4.65 9.71
C ARG A 68 6.64 3.90 9.63
N ASN A 69 6.83 2.88 10.46
CA ASN A 69 8.08 2.11 10.52
C ASN A 69 8.29 1.28 9.25
N ILE A 70 7.22 0.74 8.67
CA ILE A 70 7.29 -0.13 7.48
C ILE A 70 7.28 0.65 6.16
N ASN A 71 6.86 1.92 6.17
CA ASN A 71 6.75 2.75 4.96
C ASN A 71 8.05 2.84 4.14
N GLN A 72 9.21 2.72 4.79
CA GLN A 72 10.52 2.77 4.12
C GLN A 72 10.81 1.51 3.30
N TYR A 73 10.30 0.36 3.75
CA TYR A 73 10.53 -0.95 3.15
C TYR A 73 9.40 -1.35 2.20
N ARG A 74 8.25 -0.70 2.34
CA ARG A 74 7.15 -0.87 1.41
C ARG A 74 7.41 -0.02 0.18
N SER A 75 7.65 -0.67 -0.96
CA SER A 75 7.63 0.00 -2.25
C SER A 75 6.19 0.37 -2.61
N ILE A 76 5.58 1.29 -1.85
CA ILE A 76 4.41 1.98 -2.34
C ILE A 76 4.94 2.87 -3.44
N ASP A 77 4.67 2.48 -4.69
CA ASP A 77 5.03 3.27 -5.85
C ASP A 77 4.35 4.64 -5.71
N SER A 78 5.09 5.61 -5.17
CA SER A 78 4.63 6.98 -4.99
C SER A 78 4.26 7.64 -6.33
N SER A 79 4.60 7.01 -7.47
CA SER A 79 4.08 7.38 -8.77
C SER A 79 2.56 7.18 -8.85
N GLN A 80 2.01 6.09 -8.28
CA GLN A 80 0.57 5.77 -8.36
C GLN A 80 -0.30 6.83 -7.67
N PHE A 81 0.15 7.41 -6.56
CA PHE A 81 -0.56 8.52 -5.91
C PHE A 81 -0.43 9.86 -6.66
N ARG A 82 0.61 10.01 -7.49
CA ARG A 82 0.77 11.19 -8.37
C ARG A 82 -0.12 11.10 -9.61
N TYR A 83 -0.50 9.91 -10.03
CA TYR A 83 -1.49 9.69 -11.09
C TYR A 83 -2.93 9.68 -10.55
N ARG A 84 -3.34 10.74 -9.83
CA ARG A 84 -4.77 11.00 -9.72
C ARG A 84 -5.28 11.37 -11.11
N SER A 85 -5.92 10.43 -11.80
CA SER A 85 -6.60 10.69 -13.05
C SER A 85 -7.71 11.72 -12.80
N ASN A 86 -7.44 12.98 -13.12
CA ASN A 86 -8.46 14.02 -13.02
C ASN A 86 -9.60 13.67 -13.97
N ILE A 87 -10.77 13.38 -13.42
CA ILE A 87 -11.98 13.16 -14.20
C ILE A 87 -12.31 14.49 -14.88
N ARG A 88 -11.99 14.60 -16.18
CA ARG A 88 -12.33 15.78 -16.99
C ARG A 88 -13.76 15.64 -17.48
N THR A 89 -14.69 16.32 -16.83
CA THR A 89 -16.06 16.45 -17.35
C THR A 89 -16.13 17.54 -18.42
N GLN A 90 -17.03 17.38 -19.38
CA GLN A 90 -17.32 18.46 -20.33
C GLN A 90 -18.36 19.42 -19.73
N SER A 91 -18.11 20.73 -19.81
CA SER A 91 -19.09 21.73 -19.40
C SER A 91 -20.29 21.75 -20.35
N LYS A 92 -21.51 21.68 -19.81
CA LYS A 92 -22.77 21.83 -20.57
C LYS A 92 -22.82 23.12 -21.39
N SER A 93 -22.17 24.19 -20.92
CA SER A 93 -22.09 25.45 -21.67
C SER A 93 -21.27 25.30 -22.95
N ARG A 94 -20.10 24.66 -22.88
CA ARG A 94 -19.24 24.39 -24.05
C ARG A 94 -19.95 23.55 -25.10
N TRP A 95 -20.66 22.52 -24.68
CA TRP A 95 -21.47 21.69 -25.58
C TRP A 95 -22.53 22.51 -26.32
N ARG A 96 -23.30 23.36 -25.61
CA ARG A 96 -24.32 24.23 -26.23
C ARG A 96 -23.73 25.22 -27.24
N ILE A 97 -22.53 25.74 -26.99
CA ILE A 97 -21.86 26.66 -27.91
C ILE A 97 -21.42 25.91 -29.18
N GLN A 98 -20.84 24.72 -29.04
CA GLN A 98 -20.46 23.88 -30.17
C GLN A 98 -21.65 23.49 -31.04
N MET A 99 -22.77 23.11 -30.44
CA MET A 99 -23.99 22.76 -31.19
C MET A 99 -24.55 23.95 -31.97
N ARG A 100 -24.63 25.14 -31.35
CA ARG A 100 -25.03 26.37 -32.07
C ARG A 100 -24.09 26.74 -33.21
N LYS A 101 -22.79 26.46 -33.08
CA LYS A 101 -21.83 26.68 -34.17
C LYS A 101 -22.10 25.72 -35.34
N LYS A 102 -22.22 24.42 -35.06
CA LYS A 102 -22.58 23.41 -36.07
C LYS A 102 -23.89 23.71 -36.78
N GLU A 103 -24.89 24.17 -36.04
CA GLU A 103 -26.19 24.53 -36.62
C GLU A 103 -26.06 25.74 -37.56
N ARG A 104 -25.25 26.74 -37.22
CA ARG A 104 -24.97 27.88 -38.09
C ARG A 104 -24.24 27.46 -39.36
N GLU A 105 -23.19 26.65 -39.25
CA GLU A 105 -22.43 26.16 -40.42
C GLU A 105 -23.36 25.42 -41.40
N LYS A 106 -24.21 24.52 -40.89
CA LYS A 106 -25.21 23.80 -41.71
C LYS A 106 -26.19 24.72 -42.46
N ARG A 107 -26.47 25.93 -41.96
CA ARG A 107 -27.36 26.89 -42.63
C ARG A 107 -26.68 27.57 -43.83
N TYR A 108 -25.36 27.66 -43.84
CA TYR A 108 -24.57 28.33 -44.87
C TYR A 108 -23.83 27.35 -45.80
N GLU A 109 -23.98 26.04 -45.57
CA GLU A 109 -23.35 24.96 -46.35
C GLU A 109 -24.17 24.57 -47.61
N LYS A 110 -25.06 25.45 -48.05
CA LYS A 110 -25.95 25.28 -49.21
C LYS A 110 -25.57 26.26 -50.31
#